data_AF-A0A933YPH1-F1
#
_entry.id   AF-A0A933YPH1-F1
#
_cell.length_a   1.000
_cell.length_b   1.000
_cell.length_c   1.000
_cell.angle_alpha   90.00
_cell.angle_beta   90.00
_cell.angle_gamma   90.00
#
_symmetry.space_group_name_H-M   'P 1'
#
loop_
_entity.id
_entity.type
_entity.pdbx_description
1 polymer ?
#
loop_
_entity_poly.entity_id
_entity_poly.type
_entity_poly.pdbx_seq_one_letter_code
_entity_poly.pdbx_strand_id
1 'polypeptide(L)'
;MKTAVAHNFHVPLPSGVYSRLRSESERQHKPATQLVKQAVEYWLEEQEKLALHEEIARYAAETAGTSDDLDEQLEVTGVEHLIDSEQKP
;
A
#
# COMPACT_ATOMS: atom_id res chain seq x y z
N MET A 1 -25.63 3.70 14.94
CA MET A 1 -24.68 3.02 14.04
C MET A 1 -25.45 2.66 12.76
N LYS A 2 -25.06 3.16 11.59
CA LYS A 2 -25.70 2.78 10.32
C LYS A 2 -25.31 1.33 10.02
N THR A 3 -26.26 0.42 9.98
CA THR A 3 -26.03 -0.97 9.58
C THR A 3 -25.66 -0.96 8.09
N ALA A 4 -24.42 -1.33 7.76
CA ALA A 4 -24.01 -1.46 6.37
C ALA A 4 -24.81 -2.58 5.69
N VAL A 5 -25.32 -2.34 4.49
CA VAL A 5 -26.08 -3.33 3.72
C VAL A 5 -25.10 -4.38 3.18
N ALA A 6 -25.20 -5.61 3.67
CA ALA A 6 -24.35 -6.72 3.23
C ALA A 6 -24.83 -7.29 1.88
N HIS A 7 -23.89 -7.46 0.94
CA HIS A 7 -24.12 -8.06 -0.37
C HIS A 7 -23.29 -9.34 -0.49
N ASN A 8 -23.85 -10.40 -1.08
CA ASN A 8 -23.19 -11.70 -1.16
C ASN A 8 -22.56 -11.93 -2.54
N PHE A 9 -21.26 -12.16 -2.58
CA PHE A 9 -20.56 -12.72 -3.74
C PHE A 9 -20.48 -14.24 -3.60
N HIS A 10 -20.88 -14.98 -4.64
CA HIS A 10 -20.66 -16.42 -4.70
C HIS A 10 -19.35 -16.70 -5.44
N VAL A 11 -18.33 -17.17 -4.72
CA VAL A 11 -16.99 -17.42 -5.25
C VAL A 11 -16.61 -18.88 -5.01
N PRO A 12 -16.76 -19.75 -6.01
CA PRO A 12 -16.29 -21.13 -5.93
C PRO A 12 -14.77 -21.16 -5.72
N LEU A 13 -14.32 -21.81 -4.66
CA LEU A 13 -12.90 -21.94 -4.35
C LEU A 13 -12.33 -23.24 -4.93
N PRO A 14 -11.11 -23.22 -5.50
CA PRO A 14 -10.39 -24.44 -5.81
C PRO A 14 -10.21 -25.31 -4.55
N SER A 15 -10.28 -26.63 -4.71
CA SER A 15 -10.24 -27.58 -3.58
C SER A 15 -9.05 -27.36 -2.64
N GLY A 16 -7.85 -27.10 -3.18
CA GLY A 16 -6.66 -26.82 -2.38
C GLY A 16 -6.78 -25.56 -1.53
N VAL A 17 -7.38 -24.49 -2.08
CA VAL A 17 -7.61 -23.23 -1.36
C VAL A 17 -8.66 -23.45 -0.26
N TYR A 18 -9.75 -24.15 -0.58
CA TYR A 18 -10.79 -24.49 0.38
C TYR A 18 -10.23 -25.26 1.58
N SER A 19 -9.45 -26.31 1.34
CA SER A 19 -8.86 -27.14 2.41
C SER A 19 -7.92 -26.35 3.31
N ARG A 20 -7.08 -25.49 2.72
CA ARG A 20 -6.17 -24.61 3.47
C ARG A 20 -6.95 -23.62 4.33
N LEU A 21 -7.93 -22.93 3.74
CA LEU A 21 -8.77 -21.97 4.45
C LEU A 21 -9.55 -22.64 5.60
N ARG A 22 -10.04 -23.86 5.38
CA ARG A 22 -10.72 -24.63 6.43
C ARG A 22 -9.79 -24.97 7.58
N SER A 23 -8.59 -25.47 7.28
CA SER A 23 -7.56 -25.75 8.30
C SER A 23 -7.16 -24.50 9.09
N GLU A 24 -7.02 -23.35 8.41
CA GLU A 24 -6.77 -22.05 9.04
C GLU A 24 -7.91 -21.64 9.98
N SER A 25 -9.15 -21.82 9.53
CA SER A 25 -10.34 -21.49 10.31
C SER A 25 -10.45 -22.32 11.59
N GLU A 26 -10.13 -23.61 11.49
CA GLU A 26 -10.10 -24.54 12.63
C GLU A 26 -8.97 -24.17 13.60
N ARG A 27 -7.76 -23.91 13.08
CA ARG A 27 -6.62 -23.51 13.93
C ARG A 27 -6.88 -22.21 14.69
N GLN A 28 -7.47 -21.22 14.02
CA GLN A 28 -7.73 -19.90 14.60
C GLN A 28 -9.04 -19.82 15.38
N HIS A 29 -9.84 -20.90 15.41
CA HIS A 29 -11.18 -20.94 16.01
C HIS A 29 -12.09 -19.81 15.50
N LYS A 30 -11.96 -19.47 14.21
CA LYS A 30 -12.73 -18.42 13.55
C LYS A 30 -13.50 -19.00 12.37
N PRO A 31 -14.70 -18.50 12.05
CA PRO A 31 -15.40 -18.91 10.84
C PRO A 31 -14.54 -18.65 9.59
N ALA A 32 -14.50 -19.61 8.66
CA ALA A 32 -13.78 -19.46 7.39
C ALA A 32 -14.25 -18.22 6.59
N THR A 33 -15.54 -17.88 6.68
CA THR A 33 -16.12 -16.69 6.06
C THR A 33 -15.56 -15.39 6.65
N GLN A 34 -15.22 -15.36 7.94
CA GLN A 34 -14.58 -14.19 8.55
C GLN A 34 -13.14 -14.05 8.04
N LEU A 35 -12.39 -15.15 7.94
CA LEU A 35 -11.03 -15.13 7.39
C LEU A 35 -11.02 -14.64 5.94
N VAL A 36 -11.99 -15.08 5.12
CA VAL A 36 -12.14 -14.61 3.73
C VAL A 36 -12.42 -13.11 3.69
N LYS A 37 -13.35 -12.60 4.50
CA LYS A 37 -13.64 -11.17 4.56
C LYS A 37 -12.40 -10.36 4.90
N GLN A 38 -11.67 -10.76 5.95
CA GLN A 38 -10.45 -10.09 6.38
C GLN A 38 -9.36 -10.15 5.30
N ALA A 39 -9.19 -11.29 4.63
CA ALA A 39 -8.21 -11.43 3.56
C ALA A 39 -8.55 -10.54 2.35
N VAL A 40 -9.84 -10.44 1.99
CA VAL A 40 -10.30 -9.60 0.88
C VAL A 40 -10.16 -8.11 1.23
N GLU A 41 -10.58 -7.70 2.42
CA GLU A 41 -10.42 -6.32 2.91
C GLU A 41 -8.95 -5.90 2.88
N TYR A 42 -8.07 -6.73 3.47
CA TYR A 42 -6.62 -6.48 3.46
C TYR A 42 -6.06 -6.39 2.03
N TRP A 43 -6.43 -7.32 1.16
CA TRP A 43 -5.93 -7.32 -0.21
C TRP A 43 -6.37 -6.06 -0.98
N LEU A 44 -7.62 -5.63 -0.83
CA LEU A 44 -8.13 -4.41 -1.47
C LEU A 44 -7.38 -3.16 -0.98
N GLU A 45 -7.17 -3.02 0.32
CA GLU A 45 -6.38 -1.91 0.89
C GLU A 45 -4.95 -1.87 0.34
N GLU A 46 -4.32 -3.04 0.18
CA GLU A 46 -2.97 -3.11 -0.41
C GLU A 46 -2.98 -2.79 -1.91
N GLN A 47 -4.01 -3.19 -2.67
CA GLN A 47 -4.14 -2.79 -4.07
C GLN A 47 -4.29 -1.27 -4.23
N GLU A 48 -5.06 -0.62 -3.36
CA GLU A 48 -5.21 0.84 -3.38
C GLU A 48 -3.87 1.54 -3.10
N LYS A 49 -3.11 1.07 -2.11
CA LYS A 49 -1.78 1.62 -1.80
C LYS A 49 -0.79 1.44 -2.95
N LEU A 50 -0.80 0.29 -3.60
CA LEU A 50 0.05 0.01 -4.75
C LEU A 50 -0.30 0.93 -5.92
N ALA A 51 -1.58 1.05 -6.26
CA ALA A 51 -2.04 1.94 -7.32
C ALA A 51 -1.64 3.40 -7.06
N LEU A 52 -1.77 3.86 -5.81
CA LEU A 52 -1.32 5.20 -5.41
C LEU A 52 0.19 5.38 -5.59
N HIS A 53 0.99 4.41 -5.15
CA HIS A 53 2.45 4.47 -5.32
C HIS A 53 2.86 4.49 -6.79
N GLU A 54 2.22 3.67 -7.62
CA GLU A 54 2.47 3.64 -9.07
C GLU A 54 2.14 4.98 -9.72
N GLU A 55 1.03 5.61 -9.32
CA GLU A 55 0.64 6.93 -9.80
C GLU A 55 1.65 8.01 -9.41
N ILE A 56 2.08 8.02 -8.16
CA ILE A 56 3.11 8.96 -7.66
C ILE A 56 4.43 8.74 -8.41
N ALA A 57 4.85 7.49 -8.58
CA ALA A 57 6.08 7.15 -9.28
C ALA A 57 6.03 7.59 -10.76
N ARG A 58 4.87 7.41 -11.42
CA ARG A 58 4.66 7.89 -12.78
C ARG A 58 4.77 9.41 -12.86
N TYR A 59 4.04 10.11 -11.99
CA TYR A 59 4.10 11.58 -11.92
C TYR A 59 5.52 12.09 -11.71
N ALA A 60 6.24 11.51 -10.73
CA ALA A 60 7.63 11.88 -10.45
C ALA A 60 8.53 11.64 -11.66
N ALA A 61 8.39 10.50 -12.36
CA ALA A 61 9.17 10.22 -13.56
C ALA A 61 8.87 11.18 -14.71
N GLU A 62 7.62 11.63 -14.86
CA GLU A 62 7.21 12.62 -15.86
C GLU A 62 7.70 14.03 -15.51
N THR A 63 7.84 14.32 -14.22
CA THR A 63 8.13 15.66 -13.69
C THR A 63 9.61 15.87 -13.39
N ALA A 64 10.40 14.80 -13.29
CA ALA A 64 11.83 14.83 -13.01
C ALA A 64 12.60 15.77 -13.97
N GLY A 65 13.43 16.64 -13.41
CA GLY A 65 14.19 17.66 -14.14
C GLY A 65 13.37 18.86 -14.62
N THR A 66 12.09 18.96 -14.27
CA THR A 66 11.27 20.18 -14.50
C THR A 66 11.34 21.12 -13.29
N SER A 67 10.68 22.29 -13.39
CA SER A 67 10.57 23.24 -12.26
C SER A 67 9.91 22.64 -11.04
N ASP A 68 9.05 21.64 -11.22
CA ASP A 68 8.27 21.02 -10.14
C ASP A 68 9.08 19.90 -9.42
N ASP A 69 10.25 19.54 -9.94
CA ASP A 69 11.20 18.59 -9.33
C ASP A 69 12.27 19.29 -8.47
N LEU A 70 12.55 20.56 -8.74
CA LEU A 70 13.59 21.33 -8.06
C LEU A 70 12.99 22.16 -6.91
N ASP A 71 13.35 21.82 -5.67
CA ASP A 71 13.13 22.70 -4.52
C ASP A 71 14.34 23.63 -4.36
N GLU A 72 14.21 24.86 -4.85
CA GLU A 72 15.28 25.87 -4.82
C GLU A 72 15.80 26.12 -3.39
N GLN A 73 14.94 26.04 -2.37
CA GLN A 73 15.36 26.26 -0.98
C GLN A 73 16.18 25.08 -0.46
N LEU A 74 15.81 23.86 -0.86
CA LEU A 74 16.55 22.65 -0.55
C LEU A 74 17.93 22.64 -1.22
N GLU A 75 18.01 23.05 -2.49
CA GLU A 75 19.28 23.16 -3.23
C GLU A 75 20.24 24.16 -2.57
N VAL A 76 19.74 25.36 -2.22
CA VAL A 76 20.54 26.38 -1.52
C VAL A 76 21.05 25.85 -0.17
N THR A 77 20.16 25.24 0.61
CA THR A 77 20.53 24.66 1.91
C THR A 77 21.54 23.51 1.77
N GLY A 78 21.43 22.70 0.71
CA GLY A 78 22.36 21.63 0.40
C GLY A 78 23.77 22.15 0.11
N VAL A 79 23.88 23.20 -0.68
CA VAL A 79 25.16 23.88 -0.99
C VAL A 79 25.75 24.50 0.27
N GLU A 80 24.96 25.20 1.09
CA GLU A 80 25.41 25.79 2.35
C GLU A 80 25.96 24.71 3.31
N HIS A 81 25.24 23.61 3.47
CA HIS A 81 25.68 22.49 4.32
C HIS A 81 26.99 21.85 3.81
N LEU A 82 27.13 21.66 2.50
CA LEU A 82 28.36 21.15 1.89
C LEU A 82 29.55 22.06 2.21
N ILE A 83 29.40 23.37 2.03
CA ILE A 83 30.42 24.37 2.33
C ILE A 83 30.81 24.33 3.82
N ASP A 84 29.83 24.30 4.73
CA ASP A 84 30.07 24.23 6.17
C ASP A 84 30.77 22.93 6.59
N SER A 85 30.46 21.82 5.90
CA SER A 85 31.06 20.51 6.17
C SER A 85 32.51 20.39 5.68
N GLU A 86 32.87 21.06 4.58
CA GLU A 86 34.24 21.11 4.05
C GLU A 86 35.13 22.11 4.80
N GLN A 87 34.54 23.12 5.45
CA GLN A 87 35.26 24.13 6.24
C GLN A 87 35.52 23.73 7.71
N LYS A 88 34.96 22.59 8.16
CA LYS A 88 35.26 22.04 9.48
C LYS A 88 36.54 21.18 9.42
N PRO A 89 37.61 21.50 10.19
CA PRO A 89 38.84 20.70 10.23
C PRO A 89 38.65 19.33 10.89
#